data_AF-A0A3A5VHP4-F1
#
_entry.id   AF-A0A3A5VHP4-F1
#
_cell.length_a   1.000
_cell.length_b   1.000
_cell.length_c   1.000
_cell.angle_alpha   90.00
_cell.angle_beta   90.00
_cell.angle_gamma   90.00
#
_symmetry.space_group_name_H-M   'P 1'
#
loop_
_entity.id
_entity.type
_entity.pdbx_description
1 polymer ?
#
loop_
_entity_poly.entity_id
_entity_poly.type
_entity_poly.pdbx_seq_one_letter_code
_entity_poly.pdbx_strand_id
1 'polypeptide(L)'
;MNLSDVLRPTVQVNLWASLGYGLVLLLIPDVFCDLLDAEAINTAWLRTIGAALLGTNVLGSWLWLQSPELNMGRVQFATAGLEALAMSLSLVLSEFTAQNLWMVQASVVLAWLVTVGLWAGTQEATYNQSTA
;
A
#
# COMPACT_ATOMS: atom_id res chain seq x y z
N MET A 1 16.06 8.92 -28.27
CA MET A 1 15.23 7.90 -27.58
C MET A 1 13.93 8.59 -27.18
N ASN A 2 12.78 8.10 -27.62
CA ASN A 2 11.51 8.72 -27.27
C ASN A 2 11.18 8.39 -25.80
N LEU A 3 10.72 9.36 -25.02
CA LEU A 3 10.45 9.17 -23.59
C LEU A 3 9.37 8.10 -23.38
N SER A 4 8.41 8.00 -24.32
CA SER A 4 7.36 6.99 -24.35
C SER A 4 7.88 5.55 -24.46
N ASP A 5 8.98 5.36 -25.21
CA ASP A 5 9.52 4.03 -25.52
C ASP A 5 10.23 3.40 -24.32
N VAL A 6 10.59 4.22 -23.32
CA VAL A 6 11.19 3.77 -22.06
C VAL A 6 10.19 3.82 -20.90
N LEU A 7 9.31 4.82 -20.87
CA LEU A 7 8.42 5.02 -19.73
C LEU A 7 7.42 3.88 -19.58
N ARG A 8 6.74 3.47 -20.65
CA ARG A 8 5.74 2.40 -20.58
C ARG A 8 6.32 1.06 -20.11
N PRO A 9 7.43 0.53 -20.67
CA PRO A 9 8.02 -0.70 -20.16
C PRO A 9 8.55 -0.54 -18.74
N THR A 10 9.07 0.64 -18.35
CA THR A 10 9.48 0.89 -16.96
C THR A 10 8.32 0.78 -15.98
N VAL A 11 7.16 1.35 -16.32
CA VAL A 11 5.95 1.23 -15.47
C VAL A 11 5.45 -0.22 -15.39
N GLN A 12 5.55 -0.98 -16.48
CA GLN A 12 5.21 -2.42 -16.45
C GLN A 12 6.15 -3.22 -15.53
N VAL A 13 7.46 -2.98 -15.60
CA VAL A 13 8.42 -3.62 -14.71
C VAL A 13 8.14 -3.25 -13.25
N ASN A 14 7.89 -1.96 -12.97
CA ASN A 14 7.54 -1.49 -11.63
C ASN A 14 6.28 -2.18 -11.10
N LEU A 15 5.24 -2.31 -11.94
CA LEU A 15 4.00 -3.01 -11.59
C LEU A 15 4.28 -4.46 -11.18
N TRP A 16 4.95 -5.23 -12.03
CA TRP A 16 5.16 -6.66 -11.78
C TRP A 16 6.12 -6.92 -10.63
N ALA A 17 7.21 -6.14 -10.52
CA ALA A 17 8.13 -6.25 -9.39
C ALA A 17 7.42 -5.89 -8.08
N SER A 18 6.69 -4.77 -8.05
CA SER A 18 5.96 -4.35 -6.85
C SER A 18 4.83 -5.31 -6.48
N LEU A 19 4.21 -5.98 -7.46
CA LEU A 19 3.22 -7.03 -7.19
C LEU A 19 3.87 -8.23 -6.50
N GLY A 20 5.01 -8.70 -7.02
CA GLY A 20 5.74 -9.81 -6.43
C GLY A 20 6.20 -9.50 -5.00
N TYR A 21 6.95 -8.41 -4.82
CA TYR A 21 7.43 -7.99 -3.50
C TYR A 21 6.27 -7.66 -2.55
N GLY A 22 5.26 -6.92 -3.03
CA GLY A 22 4.10 -6.53 -2.23
C GLY A 22 3.33 -7.73 -1.70
N LEU A 23 3.08 -8.75 -2.54
CA LEU A 23 2.41 -9.98 -2.11
C LEU A 23 3.26 -10.80 -1.14
N VAL A 24 4.56 -10.96 -1.40
CA VAL A 24 5.45 -11.71 -0.51
C VAL A 24 5.50 -11.04 0.87
N LEU A 25 5.75 -9.74 0.92
CA LEU A 25 5.81 -8.97 2.16
C LEU A 25 4.46 -8.94 2.90
N LEU A 26 3.34 -8.86 2.18
CA LEU A 26 2.01 -8.85 2.78
C LEU A 26 1.58 -10.23 3.30
N LEU A 27 1.86 -11.31 2.57
CA LEU A 27 1.28 -12.62 2.89
C LEU A 27 2.23 -13.50 3.68
N ILE A 28 3.51 -13.52 3.31
CA ILE A 28 4.54 -14.41 3.86
C ILE A 28 5.84 -13.63 4.21
N PRO A 29 5.75 -12.57 5.03
CA PRO A 29 6.91 -11.75 5.41
C PRO A 29 8.06 -12.55 6.06
N ASP A 30 7.78 -13.61 6.81
CA ASP A 30 8.84 -14.42 7.44
C ASP A 30 9.68 -15.17 6.41
N VAL A 31 9.06 -15.68 5.34
CA VAL A 31 9.79 -16.31 4.22
C VAL A 31 10.73 -15.31 3.56
N PHE A 32 10.33 -14.03 3.50
CA PHE A 32 11.17 -12.97 2.99
C PHE A 32 12.37 -12.70 3.91
N CYS A 33 12.14 -12.66 5.23
CA CYS A 33 13.22 -12.56 6.21
C CYS A 33 14.22 -13.71 6.08
N ASP A 34 13.74 -14.96 5.99
CA ASP A 34 14.57 -16.15 5.85
C ASP A 34 15.43 -16.10 4.56
N LEU A 35 14.83 -15.67 3.46
CA LEU A 35 15.53 -15.55 2.18
C LEU A 35 16.67 -14.51 2.21
N LEU A 36 16.56 -13.51 3.09
CA LEU A 36 17.54 -12.45 3.25
C LEU A 36 18.47 -12.64 4.46
N ASP A 37 18.32 -13.73 5.22
CA ASP A 37 19.02 -13.95 6.50
C ASP A 37 18.81 -12.78 7.48
N ALA A 38 17.56 -12.32 7.59
CA ALA A 38 17.16 -11.18 8.39
C ALA A 38 16.30 -11.58 9.61
N GLU A 39 16.35 -10.80 10.68
CA GLU A 39 15.56 -11.05 11.88
C GLU A 39 14.06 -10.78 11.66
N ALA A 40 13.21 -11.71 12.10
CA ALA A 40 11.74 -11.62 12.02
C ALA A 40 11.10 -10.64 13.04
N ILE A 41 11.87 -9.68 13.58
CA ILE A 41 11.36 -8.68 14.54
C ILE A 41 10.46 -7.63 13.88
N ASN A 42 10.46 -7.57 12.55
CA ASN A 42 9.78 -6.55 11.75
C ASN A 42 8.64 -7.09 10.88
N THR A 43 8.18 -8.32 11.13
CA THR A 43 7.14 -8.98 10.32
C THR A 43 5.88 -8.13 10.15
N ALA A 44 5.40 -7.48 11.21
CA ALA A 44 4.28 -6.54 11.13
C ALA A 44 4.55 -5.34 10.20
N TRP A 45 5.76 -4.77 10.29
CA TRP A 45 6.18 -3.64 9.46
C TRP A 45 6.36 -4.06 7.99
N LEU A 46 6.89 -5.25 7.74
CA LEU A 46 6.99 -5.81 6.40
C LEU A 46 5.61 -6.00 5.78
N ARG A 47 4.65 -6.50 6.54
CA ARG A 47 3.26 -6.64 6.08
C ARG A 47 2.66 -5.28 5.67
N THR A 48 2.92 -4.23 6.44
CA THR A 48 2.47 -2.87 6.07
C THR A 48 3.18 -2.31 4.84
N ILE A 49 4.49 -2.58 4.66
CA ILE A 49 5.22 -2.20 3.45
C ILE A 49 4.66 -2.94 2.23
N GLY A 50 4.35 -4.24 2.38
CA GLY A 50 3.70 -5.04 1.34
C GLY A 50 2.37 -4.43 0.91
N ALA A 51 1.50 -4.08 1.87
CA ALA A 51 0.25 -3.36 1.62
C ALA A 51 0.48 -2.05 0.86
N ALA A 52 1.45 -1.23 1.31
CA ALA A 52 1.77 0.04 0.68
C ALA A 52 2.25 -0.13 -0.76
N LEU A 53 3.07 -1.14 -1.07
CA LEU A 53 3.53 -1.45 -2.43
C LEU A 53 2.38 -1.86 -3.36
N LEU A 54 1.43 -2.66 -2.86
CA LEU A 54 0.25 -3.03 -3.62
C LEU A 54 -0.66 -1.83 -3.87
N GLY A 55 -0.90 -1.00 -2.86
CA GLY A 55 -1.77 0.17 -2.97
C GLY A 55 -1.18 1.29 -3.84
N THR A 56 0.10 1.61 -3.66
CA THR A 56 0.74 2.74 -4.36
C THR A 56 1.28 2.31 -5.71
N ASN A 57 2.20 1.35 -5.73
CA ASN A 57 2.94 1.02 -6.94
C ASN A 57 2.14 0.13 -7.88
N VAL A 58 1.46 -0.91 -7.40
CA VAL A 58 0.69 -1.81 -8.28
C VAL A 58 -0.53 -1.09 -8.84
N LEU A 59 -1.41 -0.58 -7.97
CA LEU A 59 -2.61 0.13 -8.42
C LEU A 59 -2.26 1.42 -9.17
N GLY A 60 -1.29 2.21 -8.70
CA GLY A 60 -0.84 3.42 -9.40
C GLY A 60 -0.29 3.13 -10.79
N SER A 61 0.58 2.13 -10.94
CA SER A 61 1.10 1.72 -12.25
C SER A 61 0.00 1.15 -13.15
N TRP A 62 -0.94 0.38 -12.59
CA TRP A 62 -2.05 -0.19 -13.36
C TRP A 62 -3.00 0.88 -13.88
N LEU A 63 -3.40 1.84 -13.03
CA LEU A 63 -4.22 2.98 -13.44
C LEU A 63 -3.51 3.80 -14.51
N TRP A 64 -2.24 4.13 -14.30
CA TRP A 64 -1.44 4.88 -15.27
C TRP A 64 -1.35 4.19 -16.64
N LEU A 65 -1.20 2.86 -16.65
CA LEU A 65 -1.14 2.07 -17.90
C LEU A 65 -2.48 2.02 -18.65
N GLN A 66 -3.61 2.22 -17.95
CA GLN A 66 -4.94 2.32 -18.56
C GLN A 66 -5.22 3.74 -19.06
N SER A 67 -5.01 4.73 -18.21
CA SER A 67 -5.14 6.14 -18.51
C SER A 67 -4.10 6.92 -17.72
N PRO A 68 -3.26 7.75 -18.39
CA PRO A 68 -2.26 8.56 -17.70
C PRO A 68 -2.89 9.64 -16.79
N GLU A 69 -4.20 9.90 -16.91
CA GLU A 69 -4.97 10.69 -15.94
C GLU A 69 -5.22 9.86 -14.67
N LEU A 70 -4.24 9.90 -13.78
CA LEU A 70 -4.19 9.06 -12.59
C LEU A 70 -5.15 9.59 -11.52
N ASN A 71 -6.15 8.78 -11.15
CA ASN A 71 -7.03 9.10 -10.01
C ASN A 71 -6.30 8.80 -8.69
N MET A 72 -5.61 9.81 -8.16
CA MET A 72 -4.83 9.69 -6.93
C MET A 72 -5.70 9.43 -5.69
N GLY A 73 -6.99 9.80 -5.72
CA GLY A 73 -7.93 9.51 -4.64
C GLY A 73 -8.16 8.01 -4.47
N ARG A 74 -8.31 7.27 -5.58
CA ARG A 74 -8.40 5.80 -5.56
C ARG A 74 -7.12 5.14 -5.04
N VAL A 75 -5.96 5.63 -5.45
CA VAL A 75 -4.65 5.11 -4.99
C VAL A 75 -4.49 5.31 -3.48
N GLN A 76 -4.75 6.51 -2.97
CA GLN A 76 -4.64 6.80 -1.55
C GLN A 76 -5.64 5.99 -0.72
N PHE A 77 -6.90 5.91 -1.15
CA PHE A 77 -7.91 5.12 -0.45
C PHE A 77 -7.51 3.63 -0.36
N ALA A 78 -7.13 3.03 -1.49
CA ALA A 78 -6.74 1.63 -1.52
C ALA A 78 -5.49 1.35 -0.70
N THR A 79 -4.49 2.24 -0.76
CA THR A 79 -3.25 2.13 0.02
C THR A 79 -3.56 2.17 1.51
N ALA A 80 -4.26 3.21 1.98
CA ALA A 80 -4.60 3.36 3.38
C ALA A 80 -5.44 2.18 3.89
N GLY A 81 -6.38 1.69 3.08
CA GLY A 81 -7.19 0.53 3.44
C GLY A 81 -6.39 -0.77 3.53
N LEU A 82 -5.47 -1.01 2.60
CA LEU A 82 -4.56 -2.15 2.65
C LEU A 82 -3.63 -2.07 3.87
N GLU A 83 -3.10 -0.89 4.19
CA GLU A 83 -2.25 -0.68 5.36
C GLU A 83 -3.04 -0.89 6.66
N ALA A 84 -4.25 -0.35 6.75
CA ALA A 84 -5.13 -0.56 7.91
C ALA A 84 -5.46 -2.05 8.12
N LEU A 85 -5.73 -2.79 7.03
CA LEU A 85 -5.92 -4.24 7.06
C LEU A 85 -4.65 -4.98 7.48
N ALA A 86 -3.50 -4.63 6.92
CA ALA A 86 -2.20 -5.20 7.28
C ALA A 86 -1.89 -5.02 8.76
N MET A 87 -2.02 -3.79 9.28
CA MET A 87 -1.80 -3.51 10.71
C MET A 87 -2.79 -4.27 11.59
N SER A 88 -4.08 -4.33 11.19
CA SER A 88 -5.09 -5.06 11.96
C SER A 88 -4.78 -6.56 12.00
N LEU A 89 -4.38 -7.14 10.87
CA LEU A 89 -4.00 -8.54 10.78
C LEU A 89 -2.76 -8.84 11.62
N SER A 90 -1.71 -8.02 11.52
CA SER A 90 -0.51 -8.16 12.34
C SER A 90 -0.78 -8.01 13.83
N LEU A 91 -1.76 -7.20 14.22
CA LEU A 91 -2.19 -7.10 15.61
C LEU A 91 -2.87 -8.39 16.08
N VAL A 92 -3.75 -8.97 15.26
CA VAL A 92 -4.41 -10.26 15.56
C VAL A 92 -3.39 -11.40 15.64
N LEU A 93 -2.39 -11.40 14.76
CA LEU A 93 -1.32 -12.39 14.72
C LEU A 93 -0.22 -12.13 15.75
N SER A 94 -0.31 -11.06 16.54
CA SER A 94 0.69 -10.68 17.56
C SER A 94 2.10 -10.48 17.00
N GLU A 95 2.21 -9.95 15.78
CA GLU A 95 3.48 -9.75 15.07
C GLU A 95 4.22 -8.47 15.46
N PHE A 96 3.55 -7.57 16.19
CA PHE A 96 4.19 -6.35 16.67
C PHE A 96 5.10 -6.68 17.86
N THR A 97 6.39 -6.39 17.69
CA THR A 97 7.39 -6.45 18.76
C THR A 97 7.33 -5.25 19.72
N ALA A 98 6.36 -4.36 19.53
CA ALA A 98 6.20 -3.13 20.30
C ALA A 98 5.83 -3.43 21.77
N GLN A 99 6.57 -2.81 22.70
CA GLN A 99 6.31 -2.93 24.14
C GLN A 99 5.03 -2.19 24.57
N ASN A 100 4.58 -1.21 23.78
CA ASN A 100 3.46 -0.33 24.12
C ASN A 100 2.24 -0.58 23.22
N LEU A 101 1.56 -1.72 23.44
CA LEU A 101 0.50 -2.21 22.54
C LEU A 101 -0.68 -1.25 22.36
N TRP A 102 -0.99 -0.40 23.35
CA TRP A 102 -2.07 0.58 23.19
C TRP A 102 -1.77 1.60 22.08
N MET A 103 -0.49 1.95 21.85
CA MET A 103 -0.10 2.84 20.76
C MET A 103 -0.37 2.18 19.40
N VAL A 104 -0.06 0.89 19.27
CA VAL A 104 -0.34 0.12 18.05
C VAL A 104 -1.84 0.09 17.78
N GLN A 105 -2.65 -0.19 18.80
CA GLN A 105 -4.12 -0.18 18.70
C GLN A 105 -4.64 1.21 18.27
N ALA A 106 -4.12 2.28 18.87
CA ALA A 106 -4.48 3.65 18.50
C ALA A 106 -4.11 3.95 17.04
N SER A 107 -2.95 3.51 16.58
CA SER A 107 -2.53 3.67 15.17
C SER A 107 -3.42 2.88 14.21
N VAL A 108 -3.82 1.65 14.56
CA VAL A 108 -4.77 0.87 13.75
C VAL A 108 -6.11 1.59 13.61
N VAL A 109 -6.66 2.12 14.72
CA VAL A 109 -7.90 2.88 14.69
C VAL A 109 -7.76 4.13 13.82
N LEU A 110 -6.66 4.88 13.96
CA LEU A 110 -6.40 6.06 13.14
C LEU A 110 -6.29 5.70 11.65
N ALA A 111 -5.62 4.60 11.30
CA ALA A 111 -5.49 4.14 9.91
C ALA A 111 -6.87 3.85 9.28
N TRP A 112 -7.78 3.23 10.04
CA TRP A 112 -9.17 3.03 9.59
C TRP A 112 -9.93 4.34 9.43
N LEU A 113 -9.79 5.29 10.36
CA LEU A 113 -10.42 6.61 10.25
C LEU A 113 -9.96 7.35 9.00
N VAL A 114 -8.65 7.34 8.73
CA VAL A 114 -8.07 7.93 7.51
C VAL A 114 -8.60 7.24 6.27
N THR A 115 -8.66 5.91 6.25
CA THR A 115 -9.23 5.13 5.14
C THR A 115 -10.67 5.54 4.85
N VAL A 116 -11.51 5.67 5.88
CA VAL A 116 -12.90 6.12 5.74
C VAL A 116 -12.95 7.56 5.22
N GLY A 117 -12.09 8.47 5.72
CA GLY A 117 -12.01 9.83 5.20
C GLY A 117 -11.62 9.90 3.72
N LEU A 118 -10.66 9.06 3.30
CA LEU A 118 -10.20 8.98 1.92
C LEU A 118 -11.24 8.36 0.97
N TRP A 119 -12.27 7.65 1.48
CA TRP A 119 -13.39 7.17 0.67
C TRP A 119 -14.04 8.29 -0.13
N ALA A 120 -14.16 9.49 0.45
CA ALA A 120 -14.70 10.66 -0.24
C ALA A 120 -13.90 11.01 -1.52
N GLY A 121 -12.57 10.84 -1.49
CA GLY A 121 -11.69 11.09 -2.63
C GLY A 121 -11.82 10.07 -3.78
N THR A 122 -12.50 8.94 -3.55
CA THR A 122 -12.77 7.96 -4.61
C THR A 122 -13.90 8.37 -5.56
N GLN A 123 -14.72 9.33 -5.13
CA GLN A 123 -15.83 9.88 -5.92
C GLN A 123 -15.29 11.04 -6.77
N GLU A 124 -15.21 10.82 -8.09
CA GLU A 124 -14.62 11.75 -9.08
C GLU A 124 -15.24 13.17 -9.10
N ALA A 125 -16.36 13.40 -8.40
CA ALA A 125 -17.11 14.65 -8.44
C ALA A 125 -16.66 15.72 -7.43
N THR A 126 -15.94 15.39 -6.36
CA THR A 126 -15.78 16.33 -5.23
C THR A 126 -14.66 17.36 -5.41
N TYR A 127 -13.60 17.07 -6.18
CA TYR A 127 -12.47 18.00 -6.31
C TYR A 127 -12.70 19.06 -7.40
N ASN A 128 -13.40 18.72 -8.47
CA ASN A 128 -13.63 19.62 -9.61
C ASN A 128 -14.77 20.64 -9.40
N GLN A 129 -15.47 20.61 -8.26
CA GLN A 129 -16.56 21.54 -7.98
C GLN A 129 -16.16 22.77 -7.14
N SER A 130 -14.91 22.86 -6.65
CA SER A 130 -14.48 23.99 -5.81
C SER A 130 -13.73 25.09 -6.58
N THR A 131 -13.63 25.02 -7.91
CA THR A 131 -12.92 26.01 -8.75
C THR A 131 -13.73 26.49 -9.95
N ALA A 132 -15.06 26.47 -9.87
CA ALA A 132 -15.95 27.13 -10.83
C ALA A 132 -16.60 28.38 -10.23
#